data_AF-A0A6C0C8C3-F1
#
_entry.id   AF-A0A6C0C8C3-F1
#
_cell.length_a   1.000
_cell.length_b   1.000
_cell.length_c   1.000
_cell.angle_alpha   90.00
_cell.angle_beta   90.00
_cell.angle_gamma   90.00
#
_symmetry.space_group_name_H-M   'P 1'
#
loop_
_entity.id
_entity.type
_entity.pdbx_description
1 polymer ?
#
loop_
_entity_poly.entity_id
_entity_poly.type
_entity_poly.pdbx_seq_one_letter_code
_entity_poly.pdbx_strand_id
1 'polypeptide(L)'
;MNDNNLNINNMDLYNNKFNIDILIKNINKLDLNTILDTQKLTVDFCINYIMNEEYQCFSEEDIDIFQILKKQKHLKFKDFFD
;
A
#
# COMPACT_ATOMS: atom_id res chain seq x y z
N MET A 1 -13.43 -18.46 0.58
CA MET A 1 -13.06 -18.40 -0.85
C MET A 1 -11.56 -18.18 -0.92
N ASN A 2 -10.82 -19.16 -1.43
CA ASN A 2 -9.39 -19.05 -1.71
C ASN A 2 -9.23 -18.53 -3.15
N ASP A 3 -9.57 -17.26 -3.39
CA ASP A 3 -9.36 -16.68 -4.71
C ASP A 3 -7.93 -16.17 -4.84
N ASN A 4 -7.03 -17.14 -5.02
CA ASN A 4 -5.61 -16.92 -5.23
C ASN A 4 -5.29 -16.12 -6.51
N ASN A 5 -6.30 -15.77 -7.32
CA ASN A 5 -6.17 -15.09 -8.62
C ASN A 5 -7.06 -13.83 -8.74
N LEU A 6 -7.50 -13.22 -7.64
CA LEU A 6 -8.31 -12.00 -7.74
C LEU A 6 -7.52 -10.85 -8.37
N ASN A 7 -7.97 -10.43 -9.55
CA ASN A 7 -7.45 -9.29 -10.29
C ASN A 7 -8.27 -8.05 -9.95
N ILE A 8 -7.65 -7.05 -9.33
CA ILE A 8 -8.30 -5.81 -8.88
C ILE A 8 -7.67 -4.58 -9.54
N ASN A 9 -8.43 -3.49 -9.59
CA ASN A 9 -7.98 -2.18 -10.07
C ASN A 9 -8.16 -1.09 -8.99
N ASN A 10 -7.71 0.14 -9.28
CA ASN A 10 -7.76 1.26 -8.33
C ASN A 10 -9.19 1.63 -7.88
N MET A 11 -10.20 1.47 -8.74
CA MET A 11 -11.60 1.75 -8.38
C MET A 11 -12.12 0.73 -7.33
N ASP A 12 -11.64 -0.51 -7.39
CA ASP A 12 -12.01 -1.53 -6.42
C ASP A 12 -11.49 -1.18 -5.02
N LEU A 13 -10.33 -0.51 -4.92
CA LEU A 13 -9.71 -0.11 -3.66
C LEU A 13 -10.55 0.92 -2.88
N TYR A 14 -11.27 1.80 -3.56
CA TYR A 14 -12.15 2.77 -2.91
C TYR A 14 -13.37 2.11 -2.25
N ASN A 15 -13.87 1.04 -2.85
CA ASN A 15 -15.11 0.38 -2.45
C ASN A 15 -14.89 -0.80 -1.51
N ASN A 16 -13.67 -1.39 -1.50
CA ASN A 16 -13.38 -2.62 -0.79
C ASN A 16 -12.09 -2.51 0.04
N LYS A 17 -12.01 -3.33 1.09
CA LYS A 17 -10.76 -3.56 1.82
C LYS A 17 -10.22 -4.93 1.47
N PHE A 18 -9.00 -4.96 0.96
CA PHE A 18 -8.33 -6.21 0.59
C PHE A 18 -7.31 -6.61 1.64
N ASN A 19 -7.04 -7.90 1.74
CA ASN A 19 -5.93 -8.39 2.53
C ASN A 19 -4.60 -8.07 1.84
N ILE A 20 -3.51 -8.14 2.60
CA ILE A 20 -2.17 -7.82 2.11
C ILE A 20 -1.77 -8.71 0.93
N ASP A 21 -2.09 -10.01 0.95
CA ASP A 21 -1.72 -10.95 -0.12
C ASP A 21 -2.32 -10.57 -1.48
N ILE A 22 -3.57 -10.09 -1.50
CA ILE A 22 -4.22 -9.61 -2.72
C ILE A 22 -3.54 -8.33 -3.21
N LEU A 23 -3.19 -7.41 -2.31
CA LEU A 23 -2.50 -6.17 -2.67
C LEU A 23 -1.12 -6.46 -3.29
N ILE A 24 -0.33 -7.35 -2.68
CA ILE A 24 0.99 -7.75 -3.19
C ILE A 24 0.87 -8.34 -4.60
N LYS A 25 -0.07 -9.24 -4.84
CA LYS A 25 -0.27 -9.86 -6.17
C LYS A 25 -0.63 -8.86 -7.26
N ASN A 26 -1.20 -7.73 -6.89
CA ASN A 26 -1.68 -6.72 -7.82
C ASN A 26 -0.81 -5.44 -7.80
N ILE A 27 0.30 -5.42 -7.05
CA ILE A 27 1.07 -4.19 -6.76
C ILE A 27 1.55 -3.47 -8.02
N ASN A 28 1.98 -4.20 -9.05
CA ASN A 28 2.55 -3.65 -10.28
C ASN A 28 1.58 -2.85 -11.17
N LYS A 29 0.28 -2.88 -10.87
CA LYS A 29 -0.75 -2.19 -11.67
C LYS A 29 -1.67 -1.31 -10.85
N LEU A 30 -1.44 -1.25 -9.55
CA LEU A 30 -2.19 -0.41 -8.63
C LEU A 30 -1.38 0.85 -8.34
N ASP A 31 -2.08 1.95 -8.14
CA ASP A 31 -1.46 3.19 -7.74
C ASP A 31 -1.14 3.15 -6.23
N LEU A 32 0.13 3.40 -5.88
CA LEU A 32 0.60 3.34 -4.49
C LEU A 32 -0.09 4.37 -3.60
N ASN A 33 -0.40 5.55 -4.13
CA ASN A 33 -1.15 6.57 -3.41
C ASN A 33 -2.57 6.10 -3.09
N THR A 34 -3.25 5.51 -4.07
CA THR A 34 -4.58 4.93 -3.90
C THR A 34 -4.55 3.81 -2.87
N ILE A 35 -3.56 2.91 -2.89
CA ILE A 35 -3.38 1.88 -1.87
C ILE A 35 -3.22 2.53 -0.49
N LEU A 36 -2.34 3.53 -0.37
CA LEU A 36 -2.06 4.21 0.89
C LEU A 36 -3.25 5.01 1.44
N ASP A 37 -4.11 5.56 0.59
CA ASP A 37 -5.27 6.34 1.00
C ASP A 37 -6.48 5.45 1.38
N THR A 38 -6.57 4.27 0.77
CA THR A 38 -7.77 3.44 0.87
C THR A 38 -7.57 2.20 1.74
N GLN A 39 -6.38 1.61 1.81
CA GLN A 39 -6.19 0.33 2.50
C GLN A 39 -5.65 0.53 3.92
N LYS A 40 -5.85 -0.47 4.79
CA LYS A 40 -5.22 -0.51 6.12
C LYS A 40 -3.93 -1.32 6.01
N LEU A 41 -2.79 -0.63 6.02
CA LEU A 41 -1.48 -1.23 5.76
C LEU A 41 -0.75 -1.61 7.04
N THR A 42 0.16 -2.57 6.91
CA THR A 42 1.15 -2.92 7.94
C THR A 42 2.45 -2.14 7.69
N VAL A 43 3.30 -2.03 8.72
CA VAL A 43 4.64 -1.45 8.56
C VAL A 43 5.44 -2.18 7.49
N ASP A 44 5.45 -3.52 7.54
CA ASP A 44 6.19 -4.34 6.57
C ASP A 44 5.75 -4.07 5.13
N PHE A 45 4.45 -3.87 4.91
CA PHE A 45 3.97 -3.55 3.57
C PHE A 45 4.42 -2.15 3.13
N CYS A 46 4.37 -1.18 4.05
CA CYS A 46 4.83 0.17 3.78
C CYS A 46 6.32 0.20 3.40
N ILE A 47 7.19 -0.51 4.14
CA ILE A 47 8.62 -0.56 3.87
C ILE A 47 8.92 -1.29 2.55
N ASN A 48 8.33 -2.48 2.35
CA ASN A 48 8.70 -3.33 1.22
C ASN A 48 8.09 -2.90 -0.12
N TYR A 49 6.97 -2.19 -0.11
CA TYR A 49 6.22 -1.84 -1.33
C TYR A 49 5.94 -0.35 -1.47
N ILE A 50 5.43 0.32 -0.43
CA ILE A 50 5.09 1.75 -0.55
C ILE A 50 6.33 2.60 -0.68
N MET A 51 7.37 2.35 0.14
CA MET A 51 8.62 3.11 0.19
C MET A 51 9.72 2.58 -0.74
N ASN A 52 9.43 1.52 -1.48
CA ASN A 52 10.42 0.85 -2.31
C ASN A 52 10.53 1.58 -3.65
N GLU A 53 11.75 2.02 -3.97
CA GLU A 53 12.09 2.80 -5.16
C GLU A 53 11.63 2.12 -6.46
N GLU A 54 11.71 0.79 -6.57
CA GLU A 54 11.29 0.06 -7.77
C GLU A 54 9.79 0.23 -8.07
N TYR A 55 8.96 0.30 -7.02
CA TYR A 55 7.52 0.50 -7.15
C TYR A 55 7.15 1.99 -7.26
N GLN A 56 7.94 2.88 -6.65
CA GLN A 56 7.75 4.33 -6.74
C GLN A 56 8.22 4.93 -8.07
N CYS A 57 8.99 4.21 -8.89
CA CYS A 57 9.38 4.69 -10.23
C CYS A 57 8.19 5.11 -11.12
N PHE A 58 6.97 4.69 -10.76
CA PHE A 58 5.74 5.05 -11.47
C PHE A 58 4.93 6.17 -10.79
N SER A 59 5.35 6.68 -9.63
CA SER A 59 4.70 7.80 -8.94
C SER A 59 5.36 9.15 -9.27
N GLU A 60 4.55 10.21 -9.28
CA GLU A 60 5.02 11.58 -9.53
C GLU A 60 5.84 12.15 -8.36
N GLU A 61 5.62 11.65 -7.14
CA GLU A 61 6.30 12.07 -5.91
C GLU A 61 6.65 10.84 -5.06
N ASP A 62 7.86 10.84 -4.50
CA ASP A 62 8.33 9.78 -3.61
C ASP A 62 7.52 9.79 -2.31
N ILE A 63 7.01 8.63 -1.92
CA ILE A 63 6.23 8.45 -0.69
C ILE A 63 7.19 8.16 0.47
N ASP A 64 7.27 9.08 1.43
CA ASP A 64 8.08 8.92 2.63
C ASP A 64 7.28 8.49 3.88
N ILE A 65 7.99 8.24 4.98
CA ILE A 65 7.40 7.86 6.28
C ILE A 65 6.40 8.91 6.77
N PHE A 66 6.65 10.20 6.56
CA PHE A 66 5.76 11.25 7.05
C PHE A 66 4.43 11.26 6.29
N GLN A 67 4.46 11.06 4.97
CA GLN A 67 3.26 10.88 4.16
C GLN A 67 2.47 9.65 4.61
N ILE A 68 3.16 8.54 4.88
CA ILE A 68 2.53 7.31 5.38
C ILE A 68 1.85 7.57 6.72
N LEU A 69 2.52 8.17 7.70
CA LEU A 69 1.95 8.43 9.03
C LEU A 69 0.77 9.41 8.98
N LYS A 70 0.77 10.35 8.04
CA LYS A 70 -0.35 11.28 7.81
C LYS A 70 -1.61 10.55 7.33
N LYS A 71 -1.45 9.57 6.44
CA LYS A 71 -2.54 8.81 5.81
C LYS A 71 -2.95 7.59 6.64
N GLN A 72 -2.00 6.91 7.28
CA GLN A 72 -2.16 5.67 8.06
C GLN A 72 -2.04 5.97 9.56
N LYS A 73 -3.04 6.64 10.14
CA LYS A 73 -3.01 7.14 11.53
C LYS A 73 -2.88 6.08 12.62
N HIS A 74 -3.07 4.79 12.30
CA HIS A 74 -2.85 3.69 13.24
C HIS A 74 -1.38 3.29 13.37
N LEU A 75 -0.53 3.69 12.42
CA LEU A 75 0.91 3.48 12.48
C LEU A 75 1.57 4.63 13.25
N LYS A 76 2.68 4.33 13.91
CA LYS A 76 3.50 5.29 14.64
C LYS A 76 4.91 5.26 14.09
N PHE A 77 5.59 6.41 14.16
CA PHE A 77 6.97 6.54 13.69
C PHE A 77 7.90 5.46 14.27
N LYS A 78 7.77 5.16 15.57
CA LYS A 78 8.55 4.11 16.23
C LYS A 78 8.38 2.72 15.61
N ASP A 79 7.21 2.42 15.03
CA ASP A 79 6.91 1.09 14.50
C ASP A 79 7.78 0.79 13.25
N PHE A 80 8.44 1.80 12.66
CA PHE A 80 9.36 1.68 11.52
C PHE A 80 10.83 1.48 11.92
N PHE A 81 11.15 1.54 13.22
CA PHE A 81 12.53 1.45 13.73
C PHE A 81 12.68 0.47 14.91
N ASP A 82 11.60 -0.25 15.24
CA ASP A 82 11.60 -1.36 16.20
C ASP A 82 12.18 -2.62 15.53
#